data_AF-A0A7Y2Z6K2-F1
#
_entry.id   AF-A0A7Y2Z6K2-F1
#
_cell.length_a   1.000
_cell.length_b   1.000
_cell.length_c   1.000
_cell.angle_alpha   90.00
_cell.angle_beta   90.00
_cell.angle_gamma   90.00
#
_symmetry.space_group_name_H-M   'P 1'
#
loop_
_entity.id
_entity.type
_entity.pdbx_description
1 polymer ?
#
loop_
_entity_poly.entity_id
_entity_poly.type
_entity_poly.pdbx_seq_one_letter_code
_entity_poly.pdbx_strand_id
1 'polypeptide(L)'
;MSKNKTGRYLKYAIGEIVLVMFGILLALQVNEWNKERNRKKAEQVVIEQLITDLSKSQYELENIIARDFREARIRAQVLRAFWKDELPDDIENYVWGGAGSRVYSPVLGTAQSLINSGRLDILSSKELKNNIVAYVEIVGYKLKDINRYEESYFRTGVELLREVMPGPHESKDYFNARSEAYKNSYQYRENLNWRPAVIDKVPFQSDLEQLFENEKFSSAYSKLYLYHRNTGWKYEDILDVTNKLLVALYKASNKYQNLGEQLENSEHYLVFDAADLEILQRVDGLLSTPSKWNKNDDGECDDDSANNSYSLYCALVKASEEVVGSYEDEPNRPAIRMVRFTLNKYQDRRVIGNTVEDWNNHPDTTFEELKKVLKESIDEVKKQL
;
A
#
# COMPACT_ATOMS: atom_id res chain seq x y z
N MET A 1 -32.20 -50.67 72.61
CA MET A 1 -32.30 -49.34 71.98
C MET A 1 -31.27 -49.22 70.85
N SER A 2 -31.59 -48.40 69.84
CA SER A 2 -30.71 -47.83 68.78
C SER A 2 -29.90 -48.75 67.85
N LYS A 3 -30.47 -49.23 66.74
CA LYS A 3 -29.66 -49.80 65.63
C LYS A 3 -29.99 -49.35 64.20
N ASN A 4 -30.84 -48.34 63.99
CA ASN A 4 -31.19 -47.87 62.63
C ASN A 4 -31.28 -46.35 62.44
N LYS A 5 -30.85 -45.54 63.42
CA LYS A 5 -30.91 -44.06 63.31
C LYS A 5 -29.62 -43.45 62.73
N THR A 6 -28.45 -44.04 62.98
CA THR A 6 -27.14 -43.51 62.57
C THR A 6 -26.92 -43.58 61.04
N GLY A 7 -27.38 -44.66 60.39
CA GLY A 7 -27.26 -44.82 58.93
C GLY A 7 -28.18 -43.91 58.11
N ARG A 8 -29.32 -43.48 58.67
CA ARG A 8 -30.19 -42.48 58.02
C ARG A 8 -29.52 -41.11 58.07
N TYR A 9 -29.07 -40.66 59.23
CA TYR A 9 -28.37 -39.38 59.38
C TYR A 9 -27.10 -39.31 58.52
N LEU A 10 -26.33 -40.40 58.42
CA LEU A 10 -25.13 -40.45 57.58
C LEU A 10 -25.45 -40.31 56.09
N LYS A 11 -26.53 -40.94 55.59
CA LYS A 11 -26.96 -40.81 54.18
C LYS A 11 -27.44 -39.39 53.85
N TYR A 12 -28.16 -38.74 54.77
CA TYR A 12 -28.61 -37.37 54.58
C TYR A 12 -27.44 -36.37 54.62
N ALA A 13 -26.50 -36.54 55.56
CA ALA A 13 -25.31 -35.70 55.64
C ALA A 13 -24.38 -35.87 54.42
N ILE A 14 -24.21 -37.09 53.91
CA ILE A 14 -23.46 -37.33 52.66
C ILE A 14 -24.17 -36.69 51.46
N GLY A 15 -25.49 -36.80 51.37
CA GLY A 15 -26.27 -36.16 50.32
C GLY A 15 -26.11 -34.64 50.32
N GLU A 16 -26.10 -34.02 51.50
CA GLU A 16 -25.93 -32.57 51.65
C GLU A 16 -24.51 -32.10 51.29
N ILE A 17 -23.48 -32.85 51.69
CA ILE A 17 -22.08 -32.56 51.29
C ILE A 17 -21.92 -32.67 49.77
N VAL A 18 -22.47 -33.72 49.15
CA VAL A 18 -22.42 -33.91 47.70
C VAL A 18 -23.15 -32.78 46.97
N LEU A 19 -24.33 -32.36 47.47
CA LEU A 19 -25.11 -31.28 46.88
C LEU A 19 -24.40 -29.91 46.99
N VAL A 20 -23.77 -29.61 48.12
CA VAL A 20 -22.96 -28.40 48.31
C VAL A 20 -21.72 -28.43 47.40
N MET A 21 -21.04 -29.57 47.26
CA MET A 21 -19.92 -29.73 46.34
C MET A 21 -20.33 -29.48 44.88
N PHE A 22 -21.46 -30.03 44.43
CA PHE A 22 -21.99 -29.74 43.09
C PHE A 22 -22.31 -28.26 42.91
N GLY A 23 -22.86 -27.59 43.93
CA GLY A 23 -23.11 -26.16 43.91
C GLY A 23 -21.83 -25.34 43.73
N ILE A 24 -20.76 -25.67 44.46
CA ILE A 24 -19.45 -24.99 44.35
C ILE A 24 -18.83 -25.24 42.97
N LEU A 25 -18.86 -26.47 42.47
CA LEU A 25 -18.31 -26.81 41.15
C LEU A 25 -19.07 -26.10 40.02
N LEU A 26 -20.40 -26.04 40.09
CA LEU A 26 -21.20 -25.28 39.12
C LEU A 26 -20.91 -23.78 39.20
N ALA A 27 -20.77 -23.21 40.41
CA ALA A 27 -20.41 -21.80 40.57
C ALA A 27 -19.03 -21.49 40.00
N LEU A 28 -18.03 -22.36 40.21
CA LEU A 28 -16.70 -22.23 39.61
C LEU A 28 -16.74 -22.37 38.08
N GLN A 29 -17.50 -23.35 37.56
CA GLN A 29 -17.67 -23.54 36.12
C GLN A 29 -18.34 -22.34 35.45
N VAL A 30 -19.38 -21.76 36.06
CA VAL A 30 -20.06 -20.56 35.55
C VAL A 30 -19.12 -19.35 35.59
N ASN A 31 -18.34 -19.20 36.66
CA ASN A 31 -17.36 -18.11 36.76
C ASN A 31 -16.27 -18.22 35.69
N GLU A 32 -15.71 -19.42 35.48
CA GLU A 32 -14.70 -19.63 34.42
C GLU A 32 -15.30 -19.51 33.02
N TRP A 33 -16.54 -19.93 32.81
CA TRP A 33 -17.23 -19.70 31.54
C TRP A 33 -17.46 -18.21 31.25
N ASN A 34 -17.81 -17.41 32.27
CA ASN A 34 -17.99 -15.97 32.12
C ASN A 34 -16.65 -15.26 31.85
N LYS A 35 -15.58 -15.65 32.55
CA LYS A 35 -14.22 -15.17 32.27
C LYS A 35 -13.77 -15.52 30.86
N GLU A 36 -13.98 -16.76 30.42
CA GLU A 36 -13.61 -17.20 29.08
C GLU A 36 -14.41 -16.46 28.00
N ARG A 37 -15.71 -16.24 28.21
CA ARG A 37 -16.55 -15.43 27.31
C ARG A 37 -16.02 -14.01 27.18
N ASN A 38 -15.68 -13.37 28.30
CA ASN A 38 -15.13 -12.01 28.30
C ASN A 38 -13.75 -11.96 27.65
N ARG A 39 -12.90 -12.97 27.86
CA ARG A 39 -11.59 -13.12 27.22
C ARG A 39 -11.73 -13.25 25.70
N LYS A 40 -12.63 -14.12 25.20
CA LYS A 40 -12.90 -14.27 23.77
C LYS A 40 -13.41 -12.99 23.12
N LYS A 41 -14.27 -12.22 23.82
CA LYS A 41 -14.72 -10.91 23.32
C LYS A 41 -13.54 -9.94 23.20
N ALA A 42 -12.68 -9.86 24.22
CA ALA A 42 -11.49 -9.01 24.18
C ALA A 42 -10.51 -9.44 23.08
N GLU A 43 -10.33 -10.75 22.88
CA GLU A 43 -9.51 -11.30 21.79
C GLU A 43 -10.05 -10.87 20.42
N GLN A 44 -11.35 -10.95 20.18
CA GLN A 44 -11.95 -10.54 18.90
C GLN A 44 -11.79 -9.04 18.65
N VAL A 45 -11.95 -8.19 19.67
CA VAL A 45 -11.69 -6.74 19.56
C VAL A 45 -10.23 -6.48 19.16
N VAL A 46 -9.29 -7.21 19.75
CA VAL A 46 -7.86 -7.08 19.41
C VAL A 46 -7.60 -7.57 17.97
N ILE A 47 -8.18 -8.69 17.56
CA ILE A 47 -8.04 -9.22 16.19
C ILE A 47 -8.59 -8.22 15.17
N GLU A 48 -9.77 -7.65 15.41
CA GLU A 48 -10.37 -6.65 14.52
C GLU A 48 -9.49 -5.41 14.39
N GLN A 49 -8.95 -4.91 15.50
CA GLN A 49 -8.03 -3.77 15.46
C GLN A 49 -6.72 -4.09 14.70
N LEU A 50 -6.16 -5.30 14.90
CA LEU A 50 -4.97 -5.74 14.17
C LEU A 50 -5.25 -5.86 12.67
N ILE A 51 -6.41 -6.38 12.28
CA ILE A 51 -6.84 -6.43 10.87
C ILE A 51 -6.88 -5.00 10.31
N THR A 52 -7.52 -4.05 11.01
CA THR A 52 -7.58 -2.66 10.55
C THR A 52 -6.19 -2.03 10.38
N ASP A 53 -5.30 -2.18 11.37
CA ASP A 53 -3.94 -1.64 11.32
C ASP A 53 -3.12 -2.24 10.16
N LEU A 54 -3.23 -3.55 9.96
CA LEU A 54 -2.48 -4.26 8.93
C LEU A 54 -3.06 -4.08 7.53
N SER A 55 -4.38 -3.94 7.36
CA SER A 55 -5.00 -3.61 6.08
C SER A 55 -4.58 -2.21 5.62
N LYS A 56 -4.51 -1.25 6.56
CA LYS A 56 -3.92 0.07 6.26
C LYS A 56 -2.45 -0.05 5.88
N SER A 57 -1.69 -0.86 6.62
CA SER A 57 -0.27 -1.06 6.32
C SER A 57 -0.03 -1.71 4.96
N GLN A 58 -0.82 -2.73 4.61
CA GLN A 58 -0.80 -3.41 3.30
C GLN A 58 -0.98 -2.40 2.17
N TYR A 59 -1.99 -1.54 2.28
CA TYR A 59 -2.25 -0.49 1.30
C TYR A 59 -1.07 0.51 1.17
N GLU A 60 -0.59 1.04 2.28
CA GLU A 60 0.51 2.02 2.26
C GLU A 60 1.82 1.38 1.73
N LEU A 61 2.02 0.07 1.96
CA LEU A 61 3.13 -0.70 1.38
C LEU A 61 3.00 -0.83 -0.14
N GLU A 62 1.83 -1.19 -0.67
CA GLU A 62 1.63 -1.28 -2.13
C GLU A 62 1.96 0.03 -2.84
N ASN A 63 1.54 1.16 -2.26
CA ASN A 63 1.85 2.48 -2.80
C ASN A 63 3.35 2.79 -2.77
N ILE A 64 4.03 2.49 -1.66
CA ILE A 64 5.47 2.77 -1.56
C ILE A 64 6.27 1.89 -2.53
N ILE A 65 5.85 0.64 -2.70
CA ILE A 65 6.45 -0.32 -3.65
C ILE A 65 6.28 0.19 -5.08
N ALA A 66 5.06 0.52 -5.48
CA ALA A 66 4.77 1.02 -6.82
C ALA A 66 5.60 2.26 -7.15
N ARG A 67 5.70 3.20 -6.19
CA ARG A 67 6.51 4.40 -6.34
C ARG A 67 8.00 4.09 -6.40
N ASP A 68 8.54 3.26 -5.52
CA ASP A 68 9.97 2.93 -5.51
C ASP A 68 10.38 2.25 -6.81
N PHE A 69 9.57 1.33 -7.35
CA PHE A 69 9.85 0.76 -8.67
C PHE A 69 9.71 1.77 -9.82
N ARG A 70 8.75 2.70 -9.74
CA ARG A 70 8.64 3.80 -10.70
C ARG A 70 9.92 4.64 -10.72
N GLU A 71 10.40 5.08 -9.56
CA GLU A 71 11.64 5.83 -9.45
C GLU A 71 12.83 5.00 -9.97
N ALA A 72 12.91 3.71 -9.63
CA ALA A 72 13.95 2.83 -10.17
C ALA A 72 13.91 2.74 -11.71
N ARG A 73 12.73 2.66 -12.34
CA ARG A 73 12.59 2.64 -13.81
C ARG A 73 13.07 3.94 -14.43
N ILE A 74 12.71 5.09 -13.86
CA ILE A 74 13.17 6.41 -14.31
C ILE A 74 14.70 6.49 -14.29
N ARG A 75 15.34 6.09 -13.18
CA ARG A 75 16.81 6.11 -13.09
C ARG A 75 17.44 5.10 -14.05
N ALA A 76 16.79 3.96 -14.29
CA ALA A 76 17.26 3.00 -15.26
C ALA A 76 17.23 3.54 -16.70
N GLN A 77 16.28 4.41 -17.06
CA GLN A 77 16.28 5.09 -18.36
C GLN A 77 17.47 6.03 -18.50
N VAL A 78 17.75 6.85 -17.48
CA VAL A 78 18.96 7.70 -17.47
C VAL A 78 20.24 6.87 -17.55
N LEU A 79 20.31 5.77 -16.79
CA LEU A 79 21.48 4.88 -16.85
C LEU A 79 21.67 4.24 -18.23
N ARG A 80 20.58 3.86 -18.92
CA ARG A 80 20.66 3.29 -20.28
C ARG A 80 21.24 4.27 -21.31
N ALA A 81 21.01 5.56 -21.14
CA ALA A 81 21.55 6.58 -22.03
C ALA A 81 23.09 6.61 -22.02
N PHE A 82 23.76 6.18 -20.94
CA PHE A 82 25.23 6.03 -20.94
C PHE A 82 25.75 4.86 -21.79
N TRP A 83 24.87 3.95 -22.21
CA TRP A 83 25.23 2.75 -22.99
C TRP A 83 24.71 2.81 -24.42
N LYS A 84 24.12 3.93 -24.83
CA LYS A 84 23.60 4.17 -26.18
C LYS A 84 24.18 5.45 -26.74
N ASP A 85 24.44 5.46 -28.04
CA ASP A 85 25.01 6.63 -28.73
C ASP A 85 23.99 7.76 -28.92
N GLU A 86 22.69 7.44 -28.91
CA GLU A 86 21.60 8.40 -29.06
C GLU A 86 20.84 8.60 -27.75
N LEU A 87 20.71 9.87 -27.34
CA LEU A 87 19.88 10.29 -26.22
C LEU A 87 18.40 10.31 -26.64
N PRO A 88 17.48 9.73 -25.85
CA PRO A 88 16.05 9.88 -26.09
C PRO A 88 15.61 11.35 -26.04
N ASP A 89 14.70 11.77 -26.92
CA ASP A 89 14.16 13.14 -26.95
C ASP A 89 13.48 13.55 -25.63
N ASP A 90 13.00 12.58 -24.85
CA ASP A 90 12.34 12.76 -23.56
C ASP A 90 13.29 12.62 -22.36
N ILE A 91 14.61 12.48 -22.57
CA ILE A 91 15.58 12.21 -21.51
C ILE A 91 15.58 13.27 -20.41
N GLU A 92 15.29 14.52 -20.78
CA GLU A 92 15.19 15.65 -19.84
C GLU A 92 14.17 15.32 -18.74
N ASN A 93 13.00 14.80 -19.09
CA ASN A 93 11.94 14.48 -18.12
C ASN A 93 12.41 13.48 -17.04
N TYR A 94 13.33 12.58 -17.37
CA TYR A 94 13.84 11.57 -16.43
C TYR A 94 15.04 12.04 -15.61
N VAL A 95 15.86 12.95 -16.16
CA VAL A 95 16.98 13.54 -15.42
C VAL A 95 16.46 14.39 -14.26
N TRP A 96 15.35 15.10 -14.44
CA TRP A 96 14.86 16.09 -13.46
C TRP A 96 13.84 15.54 -12.45
N GLY A 97 13.48 14.25 -12.56
CA GLY A 97 12.49 13.60 -11.70
C GLY A 97 12.97 13.34 -10.26
N GLY A 98 12.49 14.13 -9.30
CA GLY A 98 12.21 13.75 -7.91
C GLY A 98 13.34 13.14 -7.06
N ALA A 99 14.23 13.96 -6.50
CA ALA A 99 15.20 13.54 -5.47
C ALA A 99 14.55 13.38 -4.08
N GLY A 100 13.56 12.48 -3.95
CA GLY A 100 12.86 12.24 -2.69
C GLY A 100 13.03 10.82 -2.17
N SER A 101 13.60 10.67 -0.97
CA SER A 101 13.41 9.46 -0.16
C SER A 101 12.12 9.62 0.65
N ARG A 102 11.34 8.54 0.76
CA ARG A 102 10.32 8.43 1.80
C ARG A 102 10.47 7.06 2.39
N VAL A 103 10.92 7.02 3.63
CA VAL A 103 10.88 5.81 4.43
C VAL A 103 9.46 5.71 4.99
N TYR A 104 8.71 4.74 4.49
CA TYR A 104 7.43 4.36 5.07
C TYR A 104 7.64 3.41 6.25
N SER A 105 6.90 3.64 7.34
CA SER A 105 6.87 2.77 8.51
C SER A 105 5.45 2.20 8.67
N PRO A 106 5.26 0.88 8.58
CA PRO A 106 3.98 0.22 8.83
C PRO A 106 3.33 0.63 10.16
N VAL A 107 2.00 0.58 10.18
CA VAL A 107 1.19 0.82 11.38
C VAL A 107 1.33 -0.40 12.30
N LEU A 108 2.26 -0.31 13.26
CA LEU A 108 2.52 -1.35 14.26
C LEU A 108 1.92 -1.04 15.63
N GLY A 109 1.09 0.00 15.74
CA GLY A 109 0.63 0.54 17.04
C GLY A 109 0.00 -0.52 17.94
N THR A 110 -0.94 -1.31 17.42
CA THR A 110 -1.62 -2.35 18.20
C THR A 110 -0.69 -3.53 18.51
N ALA A 111 0.05 -4.04 17.54
CA ALA A 111 0.97 -5.16 17.74
C ALA A 111 2.08 -4.82 18.75
N GLN A 112 2.69 -3.65 18.62
CA GLN A 112 3.73 -3.17 19.53
C GLN A 112 3.19 -2.90 20.94
N SER A 113 1.98 -2.36 21.05
CA SER A 113 1.30 -2.16 22.34
C SER A 113 1.06 -3.50 23.04
N LEU A 114 0.57 -4.53 22.34
CA LEU A 114 0.36 -5.87 22.89
C LEU A 114 1.65 -6.50 23.40
N ILE A 115 2.75 -6.36 22.65
CA ILE A 115 4.07 -6.86 23.03
C ILE A 115 4.60 -6.11 24.26
N ASN A 116 4.61 -4.77 24.21
CA ASN A 116 5.20 -3.93 25.26
C ASN A 116 4.40 -4.00 26.58
N SER A 117 3.09 -4.17 26.51
CA SER A 117 2.22 -4.28 27.69
C SER A 117 2.15 -5.70 28.27
N GLY A 118 2.78 -6.69 27.63
CA GLY A 118 2.69 -8.10 28.02
C GLY A 118 1.29 -8.70 27.82
N ARG A 119 0.39 -8.01 27.11
CA ARG A 119 -1.02 -8.38 26.91
C ARG A 119 -1.25 -9.39 25.77
N LEU A 120 -0.17 -10.01 25.27
CA LEU A 120 -0.27 -11.13 24.33
C LEU A 120 -0.98 -12.35 24.95
N ASP A 121 -1.17 -12.38 26.28
CA ASP A 121 -1.96 -13.39 26.99
C ASP A 121 -3.44 -13.39 26.60
N ILE A 122 -3.99 -12.25 26.15
CA ILE A 122 -5.37 -12.13 25.66
C ILE A 122 -5.65 -13.09 24.50
N LEU A 123 -4.68 -13.24 23.59
CA LEU A 123 -4.80 -14.11 22.43
C LEU A 123 -4.79 -15.58 22.89
N SER A 124 -5.71 -16.39 22.39
CA SER A 124 -5.84 -17.80 22.76
C SER A 124 -4.83 -18.68 22.01
N SER A 125 -4.58 -18.36 20.73
CA SER A 125 -3.68 -19.15 19.89
C SER A 125 -2.21 -18.82 20.16
N LYS A 126 -1.42 -19.83 20.52
CA LYS A 126 0.05 -19.70 20.66
C LYS A 126 0.72 -19.39 19.31
N GLU A 127 0.19 -19.95 18.24
CA GLU A 127 0.68 -19.70 16.88
C GLU A 127 0.50 -18.24 16.49
N LEU A 128 -0.69 -17.67 16.73
CA LEU A 128 -0.97 -16.27 16.42
C LEU A 128 -0.05 -15.31 17.20
N LYS A 129 0.24 -15.61 18.47
CA LYS A 129 1.21 -14.85 19.26
C LYS A 129 2.60 -14.85 18.62
N ASN A 130 3.09 -16.04 18.25
CA ASN A 130 4.39 -16.18 17.62
C ASN A 130 4.44 -15.43 16.28
N ASN A 131 3.37 -15.49 15.48
CA ASN A 131 3.29 -14.79 14.20
C ASN A 131 3.33 -13.25 14.37
N ILE A 132 2.64 -12.71 15.39
CA ILE A 132 2.67 -11.27 15.69
C ILE A 132 4.05 -10.82 16.15
N VAL A 133 4.71 -11.58 17.04
CA VAL A 133 6.07 -11.27 17.50
C VAL A 133 7.06 -11.33 16.35
N ALA A 134 7.02 -12.41 15.56
CA ALA A 134 7.89 -12.57 14.39
C ALA A 134 7.66 -11.45 13.36
N TYR A 135 6.41 -11.04 13.12
CA TYR A 135 6.09 -9.93 12.25
C TYR A 135 6.77 -8.63 12.70
N VAL A 136 6.61 -8.24 13.97
CA VAL A 136 7.22 -7.01 14.50
C VAL A 136 8.74 -7.05 14.43
N GLU A 137 9.36 -8.20 14.72
CA GLU A 137 10.81 -8.38 14.61
C GLU A 137 11.31 -8.28 13.16
N ILE A 138 10.66 -8.97 12.23
CA ILE A 138 11.04 -8.97 10.81
C ILE A 138 10.87 -7.58 10.22
N VAL A 139 9.73 -6.92 10.46
CA VAL A 139 9.48 -5.56 9.97
C VAL A 139 10.50 -4.59 10.56
N GLY A 140 10.75 -4.65 11.87
CA GLY A 140 11.74 -3.79 12.52
C GLY A 140 13.15 -3.98 11.97
N TYR A 141 13.55 -5.23 11.65
CA TYR A 141 14.83 -5.51 11.01
C TYR A 141 14.90 -4.93 9.59
N LYS A 142 13.87 -5.14 8.77
CA LYS A 142 13.82 -4.66 7.37
C LYS A 142 13.81 -3.13 7.30
N LEU A 143 13.10 -2.45 8.19
CA LEU A 143 13.11 -0.98 8.27
C LEU A 143 14.48 -0.42 8.63
N LYS A 144 15.20 -1.07 9.57
CA LYS A 144 16.60 -0.70 9.87
C LYS A 144 17.51 -0.87 8.66
N ASP A 145 17.29 -1.92 7.88
CA ASP A 145 18.04 -2.15 6.65
C ASP A 145 17.73 -1.06 5.60
N ILE A 146 16.45 -0.74 5.36
CA ILE A 146 16.02 0.35 4.47
C ILE A 146 16.70 1.68 4.84
N ASN A 147 16.75 2.03 6.13
CA ASN A 147 17.46 3.24 6.58
C ASN A 147 18.95 3.20 6.24
N ARG A 148 19.62 2.03 6.34
CA ARG A 148 21.02 1.89 5.93
C ARG A 148 21.21 2.09 4.42
N TYR A 149 20.25 1.63 3.61
CA TYR A 149 20.28 1.85 2.16
C TYR A 149 20.07 3.33 1.83
N GLU A 150 19.22 4.04 2.56
CA GLU A 150 19.04 5.48 2.40
C GLU A 150 20.37 6.21 2.62
N GLU A 151 21.04 5.95 3.74
CA GLU A 151 22.33 6.57 4.05
C GLU A 151 23.42 6.22 3.02
N SER A 152 23.52 4.94 2.64
CA SER A 152 24.64 4.43 1.81
C SER A 152 24.49 4.73 0.32
N TYR A 153 23.26 4.77 -0.18
CA TYR A 153 22.97 4.90 -1.61
C TYR A 153 22.23 6.19 -1.92
N PHE A 154 21.12 6.47 -1.24
CA PHE A 154 20.31 7.63 -1.57
C PHE A 154 21.03 8.93 -1.26
N ARG A 155 21.47 9.14 -0.02
CA ARG A 155 22.13 10.40 0.40
C ARG A 155 23.40 10.65 -0.39
N THR A 156 24.26 9.63 -0.51
CA THR A 156 25.48 9.71 -1.31
C THR A 156 25.19 9.96 -2.79
N GLY A 157 24.14 9.35 -3.36
CA GLY A 157 23.72 9.60 -4.73
C GLY A 157 23.25 11.04 -4.94
N VAL A 158 22.45 11.58 -4.03
CA VAL A 158 22.00 12.98 -4.06
C VAL A 158 23.16 13.95 -3.90
N GLU A 159 24.14 13.65 -3.04
CA GLU A 159 25.35 14.47 -2.88
C GLU A 159 26.16 14.52 -4.18
N LEU A 160 26.40 13.37 -4.81
CA LEU A 160 27.09 13.31 -6.11
C LEU A 160 26.32 14.07 -7.21
N LEU A 161 25.00 13.95 -7.25
CA LEU A 161 24.19 14.76 -8.17
C LEU A 161 24.37 16.25 -7.93
N ARG A 162 24.32 16.70 -6.67
CA ARG A 162 24.50 18.13 -6.33
C ARG A 162 25.89 18.66 -6.67
N GLU A 163 26.92 17.81 -6.61
CA GLU A 163 28.27 18.19 -7.03
C GLU A 163 28.37 18.45 -8.55
N VAL A 164 27.70 17.61 -9.34
CA VAL A 164 27.79 17.65 -10.81
C VAL A 164 26.76 18.60 -11.42
N MET A 165 25.64 18.80 -10.72
CA MET A 165 24.50 19.60 -11.12
C MET A 165 24.07 20.54 -9.97
N PRO A 166 24.87 21.57 -9.67
CA PRO A 166 24.61 22.49 -8.56
C PRO A 166 23.50 23.51 -8.87
N GLY A 167 23.16 23.70 -10.14
CA GLY A 167 22.18 24.67 -10.63
C GLY A 167 21.02 24.01 -11.38
N PRO A 168 19.87 24.70 -11.50
CA PRO A 168 18.78 24.27 -12.38
C PRO A 168 19.22 24.39 -13.84
N HIS A 169 18.80 23.45 -14.69
CA HIS A 169 18.92 23.54 -16.15
C HIS A 169 17.78 24.37 -16.78
N GLU A 170 16.83 24.82 -15.95
CA GLU A 170 15.71 25.64 -16.39
C GLU A 170 16.17 26.94 -17.03
N SER A 171 15.54 27.32 -18.15
CA SER A 171 15.79 28.60 -18.79
C SER A 171 15.35 29.76 -17.88
N LYS A 172 15.96 30.93 -18.08
CA LYS A 172 15.57 32.18 -17.40
C LYS A 172 14.06 32.44 -17.51
N ASP A 173 13.50 32.23 -18.69
CA ASP A 173 12.11 32.55 -18.99
C ASP A 173 11.16 31.60 -18.27
N TYR A 174 11.49 30.29 -18.26
CA TYR A 174 10.73 29.29 -17.50
C TYR A 174 10.74 29.62 -16.00
N PHE A 175 11.91 29.96 -15.45
CA PHE A 175 12.05 30.28 -14.04
C PHE A 175 11.26 31.52 -13.63
N ASN A 176 11.35 32.60 -14.42
CA ASN A 176 10.64 33.85 -14.13
C ASN A 176 9.12 33.69 -14.25
N ALA A 177 8.64 32.93 -15.24
CA ALA A 177 7.21 32.62 -15.38
C ALA A 177 6.68 31.82 -14.18
N ARG A 178 7.45 30.81 -13.73
CA ARG A 178 7.13 30.00 -12.56
C ARG A 178 7.09 30.86 -11.29
N SER A 179 8.08 31.71 -11.08
CA SER A 179 8.15 32.59 -9.90
C SER A 179 6.99 33.58 -9.82
N GLU A 180 6.56 34.15 -10.95
CA GLU A 180 5.38 35.02 -11.01
C GLU A 180 4.09 34.25 -10.65
N ALA A 181 3.96 32.99 -11.08
CA ALA A 181 2.83 32.13 -10.70
C ALA A 181 2.79 31.82 -9.19
N TYR A 182 3.96 31.70 -8.53
CA TYR A 182 4.05 31.40 -7.09
C TYR A 182 4.09 32.63 -6.17
N LYS A 183 4.06 33.84 -6.72
CA LYS A 183 4.18 35.12 -5.99
C LYS A 183 3.13 35.31 -4.88
N ASN A 184 1.98 34.65 -5.01
CA ASN A 184 0.88 34.68 -4.02
C ASN A 184 0.86 33.48 -3.06
N SER A 185 1.82 32.55 -3.14
CA SER A 185 1.88 31.36 -2.28
C SER A 185 2.41 31.69 -0.87
N TYR A 186 2.04 30.86 0.12
CA TYR A 186 2.49 30.99 1.51
C TYR A 186 4.02 31.03 1.67
N GLN A 187 4.77 30.32 0.79
CA GLN A 187 6.23 30.28 0.81
C GLN A 187 6.90 31.64 0.53
N TYR A 188 6.23 32.52 -0.22
CA TYR A 188 6.77 33.85 -0.52
C TYR A 188 6.62 34.84 0.64
N ARG A 189 5.70 34.60 1.58
CA ARG A 189 5.40 35.51 2.68
C ARG A 189 6.45 35.54 3.78
N GLU A 190 7.34 34.53 3.85
CA GLU A 190 8.29 34.39 4.97
C GLU A 190 9.72 34.86 4.68
N ASN A 191 10.03 35.46 3.51
CA ASN A 191 11.38 35.98 3.17
C ASN A 191 12.56 34.99 3.34
N LEU A 192 12.29 33.68 3.42
CA LEU A 192 13.31 32.63 3.51
C LEU A 192 13.80 32.13 2.14
N ASN A 193 13.38 32.78 1.05
CA ASN A 193 13.83 32.47 -0.29
C ASN A 193 15.26 32.96 -0.49
N TRP A 194 16.21 32.02 -0.52
CA TRP A 194 17.63 32.30 -0.78
C TRP A 194 17.92 32.75 -2.22
N ARG A 195 16.91 32.76 -3.10
CA ARG A 195 16.98 33.20 -4.51
C ARG A 195 15.99 34.35 -4.78
N PRO A 196 16.34 35.31 -5.66
CA PRO A 196 15.43 36.38 -6.09
C PRO A 196 14.22 35.88 -6.88
N ALA A 197 13.15 36.69 -6.90
CA ALA A 197 11.91 36.38 -7.61
C ALA A 197 12.04 36.45 -9.13
N VAL A 198 12.79 37.42 -9.62
CA VAL A 198 13.12 37.55 -11.03
C VAL A 198 14.62 37.41 -11.14
N ILE A 199 15.08 36.47 -11.95
CA ILE A 199 16.49 36.22 -12.18
C ILE A 199 16.92 36.86 -13.51
N ASP A 200 18.09 37.47 -13.52
CA ASP A 200 18.71 38.01 -14.73
C ASP A 200 19.55 36.97 -15.48
N LYS A 201 20.08 35.98 -14.74
CA LYS A 201 20.93 34.89 -15.23
C LYS A 201 20.70 33.62 -14.42
N VAL A 202 20.92 32.46 -15.05
CA VAL A 202 20.94 31.15 -14.38
C VAL A 202 22.39 30.82 -14.02
N PRO A 203 22.77 30.86 -12.73
CA PRO A 203 24.13 30.49 -12.33
C PRO A 203 24.34 28.98 -12.51
N PHE A 204 25.52 28.59 -13.04
CA PHE A 204 25.95 27.20 -13.19
C PHE A 204 24.96 26.32 -13.99
N GLN A 205 24.45 26.84 -15.11
CA GLN A 205 23.63 26.06 -16.04
C GLN A 205 24.41 24.82 -16.50
N SER A 206 23.92 23.64 -16.11
CA SER A 206 24.48 22.37 -16.56
C SER A 206 24.10 22.14 -18.03
N ASP A 207 24.99 21.52 -18.80
CA ASP A 207 24.75 21.09 -20.18
C ASP A 207 24.54 19.57 -20.17
N LEU A 208 23.44 19.08 -20.73
CA LEU A 208 23.08 17.66 -20.72
C LEU A 208 24.15 16.78 -21.34
N GLU A 209 24.76 17.19 -22.45
CA GLU A 209 25.81 16.41 -23.12
C GLU A 209 27.03 16.23 -22.19
N GLN A 210 27.44 17.31 -21.53
CA GLN A 210 28.55 17.28 -20.56
C GLN A 210 28.25 16.44 -19.31
N LEU A 211 26.98 16.33 -18.92
CA LEU A 211 26.56 15.48 -17.80
C LEU A 211 26.71 14.00 -18.13
N PHE A 212 26.33 13.58 -19.34
CA PHE A 212 26.44 12.18 -19.77
C PHE A 212 27.88 11.72 -20.03
N GLU A 213 28.84 12.65 -20.15
CA GLU A 213 30.28 12.34 -20.15
C GLU A 213 30.87 12.20 -18.74
N ASN A 214 30.13 12.56 -17.68
CA ASN A 214 30.65 12.62 -16.33
C ASN A 214 30.44 11.30 -15.54
N GLU A 215 31.54 10.68 -15.10
CA GLU A 215 31.51 9.45 -14.29
C GLU A 215 30.72 9.61 -12.99
N LYS A 216 30.80 10.78 -12.35
CA LYS A 216 30.07 11.06 -11.10
C LYS A 216 28.56 11.12 -11.35
N PHE A 217 28.12 11.63 -12.49
CA PHE A 217 26.70 11.65 -12.88
C PHE A 217 26.17 10.23 -13.02
N SER A 218 26.89 9.38 -13.75
CA SER A 218 26.56 7.94 -13.89
C SER A 218 26.52 7.23 -12.54
N SER A 219 27.54 7.46 -11.70
CA SER A 219 27.63 6.90 -10.35
C SER A 219 26.47 7.33 -9.45
N ALA A 220 26.02 8.58 -9.58
CA ALA A 220 24.93 9.11 -8.80
C ALA A 220 23.60 8.44 -9.16
N TYR A 221 23.27 8.35 -10.45
CA TYR A 221 22.07 7.63 -10.91
C TYR A 221 22.14 6.13 -10.60
N SER A 222 23.31 5.52 -10.64
CA SER A 222 23.52 4.11 -10.28
C SER A 222 23.17 3.87 -8.82
N LYS A 223 23.64 4.74 -7.91
CA LYS A 223 23.30 4.66 -6.49
C LYS A 223 21.80 4.88 -6.24
N LEU A 224 21.19 5.89 -6.87
CA LEU A 224 19.75 6.14 -6.73
C LEU A 224 18.90 4.98 -7.27
N TYR A 225 19.28 4.41 -8.42
CA TYR A 225 18.65 3.22 -8.97
C TYR A 225 18.73 2.05 -7.99
N LEU A 226 19.91 1.77 -7.43
CA LEU A 226 20.12 0.70 -6.46
C LEU A 226 19.30 0.93 -5.20
N TYR A 227 19.22 2.17 -4.71
CA TYR A 227 18.37 2.51 -3.56
C TYR A 227 16.92 2.13 -3.82
N HIS A 228 16.28 2.75 -4.82
CA HIS A 228 14.85 2.58 -5.08
C HIS A 228 14.48 1.13 -5.42
N ARG A 229 15.30 0.44 -6.23
CA ARG A 229 15.06 -0.96 -6.56
C ARG A 229 15.13 -1.86 -5.32
N ASN A 230 16.17 -1.69 -4.52
CA ASN A 230 16.40 -2.58 -3.38
C ASN A 230 15.44 -2.27 -2.21
N THR A 231 15.04 -1.00 -2.01
CA THR A 231 13.98 -0.65 -1.05
C THR A 231 12.63 -1.17 -1.50
N GLY A 232 12.30 -1.09 -2.81
CA GLY A 232 11.10 -1.69 -3.38
C GLY A 232 10.97 -3.18 -3.02
N TRP A 233 12.01 -3.98 -3.28
CA TRP A 233 12.04 -5.40 -2.88
C TRP A 233 11.93 -5.63 -1.37
N LYS A 234 12.52 -4.75 -0.55
CA LYS A 234 12.41 -4.84 0.91
C LYS A 234 10.98 -4.54 1.39
N TYR A 235 10.30 -3.61 0.75
CA TYR A 235 8.90 -3.34 1.04
C TYR A 235 7.99 -4.48 0.55
N GLU A 236 8.29 -5.13 -0.57
CA GLU A 236 7.62 -6.38 -0.98
C GLU A 236 7.79 -7.48 0.08
N ASP A 237 9.01 -7.69 0.60
CA ASP A 237 9.23 -8.65 1.70
C ASP A 237 8.34 -8.32 2.93
N ILE A 238 8.17 -7.04 3.26
CA ILE A 238 7.31 -6.60 4.38
C ILE A 238 5.83 -6.83 4.04
N LEU A 239 5.41 -6.56 2.80
CA LEU A 239 4.06 -6.80 2.32
C LEU A 239 3.70 -8.29 2.41
N ASP A 240 4.60 -9.18 2.01
CA ASP A 240 4.40 -10.63 2.10
C ASP A 240 4.14 -11.12 3.52
N VAL A 241 4.94 -10.65 4.49
CA VAL A 241 4.75 -11.04 5.90
C VAL A 241 3.48 -10.38 6.47
N THR A 242 3.15 -9.16 6.03
CA THR A 242 1.89 -8.48 6.38
C THR A 242 0.68 -9.27 5.88
N ASN A 243 0.70 -9.73 4.63
CA ASN A 243 -0.37 -10.53 4.01
C ASN A 243 -0.54 -11.87 4.72
N LYS A 244 0.56 -12.56 5.06
CA LYS A 244 0.52 -13.82 5.83
C LYS A 244 -0.10 -13.63 7.20
N LEU A 245 0.22 -12.53 7.90
CA LEU A 245 -0.36 -12.24 9.20
C LEU A 245 -1.84 -11.85 9.08
N LEU A 246 -2.22 -11.08 8.07
CA LEU A 246 -3.62 -10.77 7.76
C LEU A 246 -4.45 -12.04 7.56
N VAL A 247 -3.97 -12.98 6.74
CA VAL A 247 -4.63 -14.28 6.53
C VAL A 247 -4.83 -15.02 7.86
N ALA A 248 -3.80 -15.09 8.70
CA ALA A 248 -3.89 -15.73 10.02
C ALA A 248 -4.91 -15.04 10.94
N LEU A 249 -5.01 -13.71 10.89
CA LEU A 249 -5.97 -12.93 11.66
C LEU A 249 -7.41 -13.11 11.14
N TYR A 250 -7.61 -13.15 9.82
CA TYR A 250 -8.92 -13.44 9.23
C TYR A 250 -9.39 -14.85 9.58
N LYS A 251 -8.49 -15.85 9.57
CA LYS A 251 -8.80 -17.22 10.05
C LYS A 251 -9.18 -17.26 11.53
N ALA A 252 -8.62 -16.37 12.35
CA ALA A 252 -8.91 -16.27 13.78
C ALA A 252 -10.14 -15.39 14.11
N SER A 253 -10.65 -14.65 13.14
CA SER A 253 -11.81 -13.76 13.31
C SER A 253 -13.12 -14.54 13.19
N ASN A 254 -14.04 -14.27 14.12
CA ASN A 254 -15.40 -14.84 14.06
C ASN A 254 -16.31 -14.10 13.06
N LYS A 255 -15.91 -12.90 12.61
CA LYS A 255 -16.71 -12.04 11.73
C LYS A 255 -16.59 -12.44 10.26
N TYR A 256 -15.43 -12.96 9.86
CA TYR A 256 -15.10 -13.25 8.46
C TYR A 256 -14.95 -14.77 8.25
N GLN A 257 -16.07 -15.50 8.21
CA GLN A 257 -16.03 -16.94 7.93
C GLN A 257 -15.56 -17.21 6.50
N ASN A 258 -14.68 -18.20 6.32
CA ASN A 258 -14.10 -18.67 5.04
C ASN A 258 -13.17 -17.67 4.31
N LEU A 259 -13.18 -16.39 4.68
CA LEU A 259 -12.35 -15.35 4.04
C LEU A 259 -10.85 -15.65 4.18
N GLY A 260 -10.42 -16.18 5.33
CA GLY A 260 -9.02 -16.56 5.54
C GLY A 260 -8.53 -17.69 4.63
N GLU A 261 -9.39 -18.65 4.26
CA GLU A 261 -9.06 -19.73 3.31
C GLU A 261 -9.08 -19.24 1.85
N GLN A 262 -10.01 -18.33 1.52
CA GLN A 262 -10.06 -17.68 0.22
C GLN A 262 -8.80 -16.83 -0.02
N LEU A 263 -8.39 -16.04 0.99
CA LEU A 263 -7.21 -15.17 0.88
C LEU A 263 -5.89 -15.95 0.80
N GLU A 264 -5.78 -17.10 1.47
CA GLU A 264 -4.59 -17.95 1.40
C GLU A 264 -4.32 -18.47 -0.02
N ASN A 265 -5.37 -18.68 -0.81
CA ASN A 265 -5.29 -19.11 -2.20
C ASN A 265 -5.30 -17.94 -3.20
N SER A 266 -5.49 -16.71 -2.72
CA SER A 266 -5.49 -15.51 -3.57
C SER A 266 -4.08 -14.95 -3.73
N GLU A 267 -3.75 -14.49 -4.93
CA GLU A 267 -2.47 -13.79 -5.18
C GLU A 267 -2.53 -12.31 -4.74
N HIS A 268 -3.72 -11.73 -4.58
CA HIS A 268 -3.93 -10.30 -4.35
C HIS A 268 -4.18 -9.95 -2.87
N TYR A 269 -4.62 -10.90 -2.04
CA TYR A 269 -4.89 -10.70 -0.60
C TYR A 269 -5.86 -9.53 -0.29
N LEU A 270 -6.75 -9.20 -1.22
CA LEU A 270 -7.75 -8.13 -1.10
C LEU A 270 -9.07 -8.69 -0.57
N VAL A 271 -9.76 -7.88 0.22
CA VAL A 271 -11.10 -8.16 0.72
C VAL A 271 -12.06 -7.22 0.03
N PHE A 272 -13.05 -7.79 -0.65
CA PHE A 272 -14.06 -7.09 -1.44
C PHE A 272 -15.39 -7.00 -0.69
N ASP A 273 -16.12 -5.91 -0.93
CA ASP A 273 -17.51 -5.75 -0.53
C ASP A 273 -18.46 -5.68 -1.74
N ALA A 274 -19.77 -5.60 -1.49
CA ALA A 274 -20.76 -5.55 -2.57
C ALA A 274 -20.64 -4.28 -3.43
N ALA A 275 -20.14 -3.18 -2.87
CA ALA A 275 -19.93 -1.93 -3.61
C ALA A 275 -18.75 -2.06 -4.58
N ASP A 276 -17.70 -2.81 -4.23
CA ASP A 276 -16.58 -3.10 -5.13
C ASP A 276 -17.05 -3.80 -6.42
N LEU A 277 -17.98 -4.74 -6.31
CA LEU A 277 -18.56 -5.41 -7.48
C LEU A 277 -19.40 -4.44 -8.33
N GLU A 278 -20.19 -3.58 -7.70
CA GLU A 278 -21.02 -2.59 -8.37
C GLU A 278 -20.17 -1.56 -9.14
N ILE A 279 -19.06 -1.11 -8.53
CA ILE A 279 -18.09 -0.21 -9.18
C ILE A 279 -17.52 -0.86 -10.44
N LEU A 280 -17.03 -2.11 -10.37
CA LEU A 280 -16.44 -2.76 -11.55
C LEU A 280 -17.46 -3.01 -12.66
N GLN A 281 -18.70 -3.37 -12.31
CA GLN A 281 -19.77 -3.51 -13.30
C GLN A 281 -20.11 -2.16 -13.94
N ARG A 282 -20.05 -1.08 -13.16
CA ARG A 282 -20.29 0.26 -13.67
C ARG A 282 -19.18 0.73 -14.61
N VAL A 283 -17.91 0.47 -14.29
CA VAL A 283 -16.76 0.71 -15.17
C VAL A 283 -16.94 -0.05 -16.49
N ASP A 284 -17.33 -1.33 -16.43
CA ASP A 284 -17.58 -2.15 -17.63
C ASP A 284 -18.68 -1.56 -18.54
N GLY A 285 -19.71 -0.97 -17.92
CA GLY A 285 -20.80 -0.27 -18.62
C GLY A 285 -20.42 1.10 -19.19
N LEU A 286 -19.53 1.85 -18.53
CA LEU A 286 -18.98 3.10 -19.05
C LEU A 286 -18.09 2.82 -20.27
N LEU A 287 -17.27 1.78 -20.22
CA LEU A 287 -16.38 1.32 -21.29
C LEU A 287 -17.04 0.26 -22.17
N SER A 288 -18.29 0.50 -22.58
CA SER A 288 -19.10 -0.49 -23.34
C SER A 288 -18.66 -0.65 -24.79
N THR A 289 -18.13 0.40 -25.42
CA THR A 289 -17.79 0.43 -26.85
C THR A 289 -16.43 1.10 -27.08
N PRO A 290 -15.70 0.76 -28.16
CA PRO A 290 -14.42 1.40 -28.48
C PRO A 290 -14.50 2.92 -28.61
N SER A 291 -15.65 3.45 -29.06
CA SER A 291 -15.90 4.90 -29.17
C SER A 291 -16.00 5.64 -27.84
N LYS A 292 -16.22 4.93 -26.73
CA LYS A 292 -16.29 5.49 -25.37
C LYS A 292 -14.98 5.36 -24.62
N TRP A 293 -13.97 4.70 -25.20
CA TRP A 293 -12.67 4.53 -24.58
C TRP A 293 -11.74 5.65 -25.07
N ASN A 294 -11.31 6.51 -24.14
CA ASN A 294 -10.25 7.48 -24.42
C ASN A 294 -8.89 6.82 -24.19
N LYS A 295 -8.05 6.82 -25.24
CA LYS A 295 -6.69 6.26 -25.23
C LYS A 295 -5.63 7.31 -24.87
N ASN A 296 -6.00 8.56 -24.64
CA ASN A 296 -5.08 9.63 -24.25
C ASN A 296 -5.49 10.15 -22.88
N ASP A 297 -5.05 9.45 -21.84
CA ASP A 297 -5.21 9.82 -20.43
C ASP A 297 -4.16 10.89 -20.08
N ASP A 298 -4.59 12.09 -19.71
CA ASP A 298 -3.74 13.17 -19.22
C ASP A 298 -3.84 13.35 -17.69
N GLY A 299 -4.65 12.50 -17.03
CA GLY A 299 -4.90 12.54 -15.59
C GLY A 299 -5.94 13.59 -15.17
N GLU A 300 -6.53 14.33 -16.11
CA GLU A 300 -7.69 15.18 -15.88
C GLU A 300 -8.96 14.45 -16.34
N CYS A 301 -10.01 14.39 -15.51
CA CYS A 301 -11.24 13.65 -15.82
C CYS A 301 -12.43 14.55 -16.22
N ASP A 302 -12.20 15.87 -16.23
CA ASP A 302 -13.22 16.88 -16.51
C ASP A 302 -13.53 16.97 -18.02
N ASP A 303 -12.53 16.79 -18.88
CA ASP A 303 -12.66 16.84 -20.35
C ASP A 303 -13.23 15.51 -20.91
N ASP A 304 -12.87 14.37 -20.32
CA ASP A 304 -13.44 13.05 -20.58
C ASP A 304 -14.96 13.01 -20.34
N SER A 305 -15.40 13.68 -19.27
CA SER A 305 -16.81 13.81 -18.92
C SER A 305 -17.61 14.64 -19.93
N ALA A 306 -16.97 15.60 -20.61
CA ALA A 306 -17.60 16.43 -21.63
C ALA A 306 -17.77 15.70 -22.98
N ASN A 307 -16.83 14.82 -23.32
CA ASN A 307 -16.83 14.08 -24.59
C ASN A 307 -17.53 12.72 -24.52
N ASN A 308 -17.93 12.28 -23.32
CA ASN A 308 -18.57 11.00 -23.07
C ASN A 308 -17.69 9.79 -23.46
N SER A 309 -16.38 10.01 -23.46
CA SER A 309 -15.31 9.04 -23.65
C SER A 309 -14.42 9.09 -22.42
N TYR A 310 -14.13 7.96 -21.80
CA TYR A 310 -13.40 7.90 -20.53
C TYR A 310 -12.11 7.10 -20.70
N SER A 311 -11.02 7.58 -20.10
CA SER A 311 -9.84 6.78 -19.83
C SER A 311 -10.17 5.68 -18.82
N LEU A 312 -9.33 4.63 -18.72
CA LEU A 312 -9.54 3.59 -17.71
C LEU A 312 -9.50 4.16 -16.28
N TYR A 313 -8.64 5.15 -16.04
CA TYR A 313 -8.57 5.86 -14.77
C TYR A 313 -9.85 6.65 -14.50
N CYS A 314 -10.27 7.51 -15.44
CA CYS A 314 -11.46 8.35 -15.28
C CYS A 314 -12.77 7.55 -15.20
N ALA A 315 -12.83 6.38 -15.86
CA ALA A 315 -13.95 5.45 -15.69
C ALA A 315 -14.03 4.88 -14.26
N LEU A 316 -12.88 4.55 -13.65
CA LEU A 316 -12.81 4.10 -12.25
C LEU A 316 -13.22 5.21 -11.28
N VAL A 317 -12.78 6.45 -11.53
CA VAL A 317 -13.15 7.64 -10.75
C VAL A 317 -14.67 7.82 -10.75
N LYS A 318 -15.24 7.93 -11.95
CA LYS A 318 -16.67 8.19 -12.13
C LYS A 318 -17.53 7.08 -11.55
N ALA A 319 -17.15 5.81 -11.76
CA ALA A 319 -17.89 4.69 -11.19
C ALA A 319 -17.85 4.70 -9.64
N SER A 320 -16.72 5.07 -9.05
CA SER A 320 -16.61 5.19 -7.59
C SER A 320 -17.47 6.32 -7.03
N GLU A 321 -17.49 7.47 -7.70
CA GLU A 321 -18.35 8.61 -7.31
C GLU A 321 -19.84 8.27 -7.39
N GLU A 322 -20.26 7.59 -8.45
CA GLU A 322 -21.67 7.24 -8.66
C GLU A 322 -22.18 6.19 -7.65
N VAL A 323 -21.34 5.24 -7.25
CA VAL A 323 -21.74 4.15 -6.33
C VAL A 323 -21.63 4.58 -4.86
N VAL A 324 -20.59 5.34 -4.50
CA VAL A 324 -20.27 5.61 -3.09
C VAL A 324 -20.38 7.10 -2.69
N GLY A 325 -20.59 8.00 -3.66
CA GLY A 325 -20.86 9.42 -3.40
C GLY A 325 -19.68 10.25 -2.90
N SER A 326 -18.48 9.67 -2.78
CA SER A 326 -17.25 10.40 -2.47
C SER A 326 -16.03 9.68 -3.03
N TYR A 327 -15.10 10.48 -3.56
CA TYR A 327 -13.81 10.07 -4.09
C TYR A 327 -12.68 10.31 -3.05
N GLU A 328 -12.99 10.77 -1.83
CA GLU A 328 -12.00 11.17 -0.80
C GLU A 328 -11.05 10.02 -0.35
N ASP A 329 -11.34 8.76 -0.67
CA ASP A 329 -10.47 7.57 -0.44
C ASP A 329 -9.84 6.97 -1.72
N GLU A 330 -9.88 7.73 -2.79
CA GLU A 330 -9.33 7.61 -4.15
C GLU A 330 -8.56 6.34 -4.58
N PRO A 331 -7.36 6.00 -4.08
CA PRO A 331 -6.59 4.83 -4.54
C PRO A 331 -6.81 3.59 -3.66
N ASN A 332 -7.59 3.70 -2.58
CA ASN A 332 -7.65 2.74 -1.47
C ASN A 332 -8.64 1.61 -1.71
N ARG A 333 -9.59 1.79 -2.64
CA ARG A 333 -10.69 0.84 -2.87
C ARG A 333 -10.17 -0.50 -3.38
N PRO A 334 -10.59 -1.63 -2.79
CA PRO A 334 -10.24 -2.97 -3.25
C PRO A 334 -10.54 -3.18 -4.75
N ALA A 335 -11.67 -2.68 -5.27
CA ALA A 335 -11.99 -2.74 -6.71
C ALA A 335 -10.89 -2.15 -7.61
N ILE A 336 -10.39 -0.96 -7.28
CA ILE A 336 -9.37 -0.25 -8.07
C ILE A 336 -8.02 -0.99 -7.98
N ARG A 337 -7.68 -1.47 -6.76
CA ARG A 337 -6.47 -2.27 -6.53
C ARG A 337 -6.50 -3.58 -7.32
N MET A 338 -7.67 -4.21 -7.46
CA MET A 338 -7.84 -5.42 -8.27
C MET A 338 -7.58 -5.16 -9.76
N VAL A 339 -8.11 -4.07 -10.31
CA VAL A 339 -7.84 -3.70 -11.71
C VAL A 339 -6.35 -3.46 -11.94
N ARG A 340 -5.67 -2.74 -11.04
CA ARG A 340 -4.22 -2.55 -11.09
C ARG A 340 -3.46 -3.87 -11.02
N PHE A 341 -3.87 -4.78 -10.14
CA PHE A 341 -3.27 -6.11 -10.01
C PHE A 341 -3.41 -6.93 -11.30
N THR A 342 -4.60 -6.93 -11.92
CA THR A 342 -4.84 -7.60 -13.19
C THR A 342 -4.01 -6.96 -14.32
N LEU A 343 -3.93 -5.63 -14.37
CA LEU A 343 -3.12 -4.91 -15.37
C LEU A 343 -1.64 -5.30 -15.32
N ASN A 344 -1.07 -5.51 -14.13
CA ASN A 344 0.32 -5.94 -14.00
C ASN A 344 0.61 -7.27 -14.74
N LYS A 345 -0.38 -8.14 -14.93
CA LYS A 345 -0.26 -9.39 -15.70
C LYS A 345 -0.15 -9.15 -17.22
N TYR A 346 -0.64 -8.01 -17.70
CA TYR A 346 -0.70 -7.62 -19.11
C TYR A 346 0.23 -6.45 -19.45
N GLN A 347 1.07 -6.05 -18.50
CA GLN A 347 1.88 -4.84 -18.61
C GLN A 347 3.02 -4.98 -19.63
N ASP A 348 3.55 -6.18 -19.93
CA ASP A 348 4.54 -6.48 -20.99
C ASP A 348 5.63 -5.41 -21.22
N ARG A 349 6.13 -4.78 -20.14
CA ARG A 349 7.11 -3.66 -20.16
C ARG A 349 6.64 -2.35 -20.83
N ARG A 350 5.33 -2.21 -21.07
CA ARG A 350 4.66 -1.04 -21.67
C ARG A 350 4.48 0.16 -20.72
N VAL A 351 4.70 -0.05 -19.42
CA VAL A 351 4.50 0.97 -18.36
C VAL A 351 5.85 1.40 -17.79
N ILE A 352 6.03 2.71 -17.65
CA ILE A 352 7.28 3.38 -17.26
C ILE A 352 7.07 4.15 -15.94
N GLY A 353 5.99 4.94 -15.89
CA GLY A 353 5.47 5.76 -14.81
C GLY A 353 4.25 5.14 -14.11
N ASN A 354 3.03 5.53 -14.52
CA ASN A 354 1.77 5.15 -13.87
C ASN A 354 1.14 3.94 -14.59
N THR A 355 0.87 2.86 -13.87
CA THR A 355 0.37 1.60 -14.44
C THR A 355 -0.92 1.77 -15.24
N VAL A 356 -1.84 2.63 -14.79
CA VAL A 356 -3.13 2.78 -15.47
C VAL A 356 -2.99 3.69 -16.69
N GLU A 357 -2.40 4.88 -16.53
CA GLU A 357 -2.22 5.87 -17.60
C GLU A 357 -1.31 5.35 -18.71
N ASP A 358 -0.12 4.84 -18.38
CA ASP A 358 0.85 4.41 -19.39
C ASP A 358 0.34 3.21 -20.19
N TRP A 359 -0.35 2.27 -19.52
CA TRP A 359 -0.94 1.13 -20.20
C TRP A 359 -2.08 1.60 -21.11
N ASN A 360 -2.96 2.47 -20.61
CA ASN A 360 -4.04 3.04 -21.40
C ASN A 360 -3.52 3.74 -22.67
N ASN A 361 -2.43 4.52 -22.53
CA ASN A 361 -1.88 5.34 -23.61
C ASN A 361 -0.96 4.59 -24.58
N HIS A 362 -0.58 3.36 -24.26
CA HIS A 362 0.39 2.63 -25.08
C HIS A 362 -0.17 2.27 -26.48
N PRO A 363 0.57 2.45 -27.59
CA PRO A 363 0.07 2.18 -28.94
C PRO A 363 -0.45 0.75 -29.12
N ASP A 364 0.20 -0.23 -28.47
CA ASP A 364 -0.16 -1.65 -28.58
C ASP A 364 -1.37 -2.09 -27.75
N THR A 365 -1.94 -1.25 -26.87
CA THR A 365 -3.12 -1.67 -26.09
C THR A 365 -4.38 -1.67 -26.94
N THR A 366 -5.16 -2.75 -26.79
CA THR A 366 -6.40 -2.96 -27.53
C THR A 366 -7.62 -2.94 -26.62
N PHE A 367 -8.76 -2.57 -27.18
CA PHE A 367 -10.03 -2.57 -26.45
C PHE A 367 -10.41 -3.99 -25.95
N GLU A 368 -10.05 -5.03 -26.71
CA GLU A 368 -10.25 -6.43 -26.30
C GLU A 368 -9.45 -6.79 -25.04
N GLU A 369 -8.19 -6.34 -24.96
CA GLU A 369 -7.37 -6.52 -23.76
C GLU A 369 -7.99 -5.80 -22.55
N LEU A 370 -8.50 -4.57 -22.74
CA LEU A 370 -9.17 -3.81 -21.68
C LEU A 370 -10.41 -4.56 -21.16
N LYS A 371 -11.26 -5.08 -22.05
CA LYS A 371 -12.44 -5.87 -21.66
C LYS A 371 -12.05 -7.16 -20.96
N LYS A 372 -10.94 -7.79 -21.36
CA LYS A 372 -10.41 -8.99 -20.69
C LYS A 372 -9.96 -8.67 -19.26
N VAL A 373 -9.23 -7.58 -19.05
CA VAL A 373 -8.78 -7.12 -17.73
C VAL A 373 -9.97 -6.85 -16.80
N LEU A 374 -10.99 -6.14 -17.28
CA LEU A 374 -12.19 -5.85 -16.48
C LEU A 374 -12.96 -7.12 -16.14
N LYS A 375 -13.13 -8.04 -17.10
CA LYS A 375 -13.81 -9.31 -16.88
C LYS A 375 -13.09 -10.17 -15.84
N GLU A 376 -11.78 -10.33 -15.94
CA GLU A 376 -10.99 -11.09 -14.97
C GLU A 376 -11.07 -10.47 -13.57
N SER A 377 -11.06 -9.14 -13.48
CA SER A 377 -11.22 -8.43 -12.22
C SER A 377 -12.60 -8.63 -11.59
N ILE A 378 -13.68 -8.57 -12.39
CA ILE A 378 -15.06 -8.82 -11.95
C ILE A 378 -15.24 -10.27 -11.49
N ASP A 379 -14.72 -11.23 -12.25
CA ASP A 379 -14.86 -12.65 -11.95
C ASP A 379 -14.12 -13.01 -10.65
N GLU A 380 -13.00 -12.36 -10.33
CA GLU A 380 -12.29 -12.57 -9.07
C GLU A 380 -13.07 -11.99 -7.88
N VAL A 381 -13.61 -10.78 -8.00
CA VAL A 381 -14.45 -10.18 -6.96
C VAL A 381 -15.67 -11.05 -6.66
N LYS A 382 -16.31 -11.61 -7.70
CA LYS A 382 -17.45 -12.53 -7.57
C LYS A 382 -17.14 -13.87 -6.91
N LYS A 383 -15.88 -14.30 -6.83
CA LYS A 383 -15.52 -15.54 -6.13
C LYS A 383 -15.50 -15.37 -4.61
N GLN A 384 -15.28 -14.14 -4.14
CA GLN A 384 -15.18 -13.84 -2.72
C GLN A 384 -16.53 -13.47 -2.10
N LEU A 385 -17.39 -12.78 -2.85
CA LEU A 385 -18.78 -12.44 -2.50
C LEU A 385 -19.74 -13.61 -2.72
#